data_AF-A0A970FU79-F1
#
_entry.id   AF-A0A970FU79-F1
#
_cell.length_a   1.000
_cell.length_b   1.000
_cell.length_c   1.000
_cell.angle_alpha   90.00
_cell.angle_beta   90.00
_cell.angle_gamma   90.00
#
_symmetry.space_group_name_H-M   'P 1'
#
loop_
_entity.id
_entity.type
_entity.pdbx_description
1 polymer ?
#
loop_
_entity_poly.entity_id
_entity_poly.type
_entity_poly.pdbx_seq_one_letter_code
_entity_poly.pdbx_strand_id
1 'polypeptide(L)'
;MYLQINASALVEPQSADRQERFQQRRSRVDQLIRQDLASFAASDAHNMVQRPPQLDQLDKALRDRYSPAIADLLLRENPQAVLDDRPVRRPQAQ
;
A
#
# COMPACT_ATOMS: atom_id res chain seq x y z
N MET A 1 -16.51 2.64 5.16
CA MET A 1 -15.80 2.71 3.86
C MET A 1 -14.41 2.18 4.07
N TYR A 2 -13.96 1.25 3.23
CA TYR A 2 -12.59 0.74 3.24
C TYR A 2 -11.86 1.24 2.00
N LEU A 3 -10.58 1.55 2.12
CA LEU A 3 -9.76 2.06 1.02
C LEU A 3 -8.53 1.20 0.83
N GLN A 4 -8.24 0.89 -0.42
CA GLN A 4 -7.08 0.10 -0.82
C GLN A 4 -6.10 1.00 -1.59
N ILE A 5 -4.81 0.88 -1.25
CA ILE A 5 -3.70 1.59 -1.92
C ILE A 5 -2.86 0.62 -2.77
N ASN A 6 -2.47 1.05 -3.96
CA ASN A 6 -1.74 0.19 -4.91
C ASN A 6 -0.23 0.24 -4.68
N ALA A 7 0.47 -0.87 -4.93
CA ALA A 7 1.94 -0.95 -4.88
C ALA A 7 2.60 0.17 -5.68
N SER A 8 2.09 0.47 -6.88
CA SER A 8 2.60 1.52 -7.76
C SER A 8 2.57 2.96 -7.19
N ALA A 9 1.94 3.18 -6.03
CA ALA A 9 1.98 4.47 -5.33
C ALA A 9 3.13 4.58 -4.32
N LEU A 10 3.73 3.46 -3.90
CA LEU A 10 4.80 3.42 -2.91
C LEU A 10 6.11 2.81 -3.44
N VAL A 11 6.02 1.94 -4.45
CA VAL A 11 7.16 1.33 -5.14
C VAL A 11 7.56 2.22 -6.31
N GLU A 12 8.81 2.68 -6.28
CA GLU A 12 9.36 3.57 -7.30
C GLU A 12 9.47 2.86 -8.65
N PRO A 13 9.00 3.49 -9.75
CA PRO A 13 9.12 2.91 -11.08
C PRO A 13 10.59 2.94 -11.55
N GLN A 14 10.98 1.96 -12.37
CA GLN A 14 12.31 1.94 -12.99
C GLN A 14 12.45 2.94 -14.14
N SER A 15 11.33 3.42 -14.70
CA SER A 15 11.32 4.24 -15.91
C SER A 15 11.01 5.71 -15.59
N ALA A 16 11.82 6.62 -16.14
CA ALA A 16 11.75 8.05 -15.87
C ALA A 16 10.41 8.69 -16.28
N ASP A 17 9.77 8.18 -17.34
CA ASP A 17 8.46 8.63 -17.82
C ASP A 17 7.33 8.45 -16.80
N ARG A 18 7.51 7.52 -15.84
CA ARG A 18 6.51 7.23 -14.80
C ARG A 18 6.80 7.96 -13.49
N GLN A 19 7.94 8.65 -13.40
CA GLN A 19 8.41 9.25 -12.15
C GLN A 19 7.48 10.36 -11.66
N GLU A 20 7.03 11.25 -12.54
CA GLU A 20 6.13 12.35 -12.15
C GLU A 20 4.79 11.82 -11.61
N ARG A 21 4.18 10.86 -12.33
CA ARG A 21 2.94 10.21 -11.90
C ARG A 21 3.11 9.47 -10.58
N PHE A 22 4.26 8.82 -10.38
CA PHE A 22 4.61 8.18 -9.11
C PHE A 22 4.65 9.19 -7.97
N GLN A 23 5.33 10.33 -8.12
CA GLN A 23 5.41 11.34 -7.06
C GLN A 23 4.02 11.90 -6.69
N GLN A 24 3.17 12.16 -7.68
CA GLN A 24 1.80 12.62 -7.45
C GLN A 24 0.94 11.59 -6.71
N ARG A 25 1.07 10.29 -7.02
CA ARG A 25 0.35 9.21 -6.32
C ARG A 25 0.87 9.00 -4.92
N ARG A 26 2.20 9.01 -4.78
CA ARG A 26 2.90 8.80 -3.51
C ARG A 26 2.51 9.83 -2.47
N SER A 27 2.46 11.11 -2.83
CA SER A 27 2.07 12.18 -1.89
C SER A 27 0.64 12.02 -1.37
N ARG A 28 -0.29 11.64 -2.25
CA ARG A 28 -1.70 11.38 -1.87
C ARG A 28 -1.81 10.14 -0.97
N VAL A 29 -1.13 9.06 -1.31
CA VAL A 29 -1.15 7.83 -0.50
C VAL A 29 -0.48 8.03 0.85
N ASP A 30 0.60 8.82 0.93
CA ASP A 30 1.23 9.19 2.19
C ASP A 30 0.24 9.92 3.11
N GLN A 31 -0.55 10.86 2.58
CA GLN A 31 -1.63 11.52 3.33
C GLN A 31 -2.69 10.52 3.82
N LEU A 32 -3.13 9.59 2.96
CA LEU A 32 -4.13 8.58 3.34
C LEU A 32 -3.65 7.64 4.45
N ILE A 33 -2.37 7.27 4.44
CA ILE A 33 -1.80 6.41 5.49
C ILE A 33 -1.66 7.20 6.80
N ARG A 34 -1.11 8.43 6.74
CA ARG A 34 -0.91 9.28 7.93
C ARG A 34 -2.20 9.74 8.60
N GLN A 35 -3.31 9.75 7.87
CA GLN A 35 -4.64 10.09 8.38
C GLN A 35 -5.48 8.87 8.75
N ASP A 36 -4.87 7.68 8.82
CA ASP A 36 -5.55 6.41 9.15
C ASP A 36 -6.72 6.06 8.20
N LEU A 37 -6.64 6.50 6.94
CA LEU A 37 -7.66 6.29 5.92
C LEU A 37 -7.40 5.04 5.05
N ALA A 38 -6.14 4.61 4.92
CA ALA A 38 -5.79 3.40 4.18
C ALA A 38 -6.16 2.13 4.98
N SER A 39 -6.94 1.22 4.40
CA SER A 39 -7.35 -0.04 5.04
C SER A 39 -6.53 -1.23 4.53
N PHE A 40 -6.12 -1.21 3.26
CA PHE A 40 -5.37 -2.30 2.63
C PHE A 40 -4.28 -1.77 1.72
N ALA A 41 -3.21 -2.54 1.56
CA ALA A 41 -2.22 -2.35 0.52
C ALA A 41 -2.22 -3.59 -0.40
N ALA A 42 -2.24 -3.39 -1.72
CA ALA A 42 -2.32 -4.48 -2.69
C ALA A 42 -1.54 -4.15 -3.96
N SER A 43 -1.27 -5.17 -4.78
CA SER A 43 -0.48 -5.00 -6.00
C SER A 43 -1.19 -4.20 -7.09
N ASP A 44 -2.49 -4.48 -7.29
CA ASP A 44 -3.22 -4.14 -8.52
C ASP A 44 -2.44 -4.61 -9.77
N ALA A 45 -1.93 -5.84 -9.70
CA ALA A 45 -1.16 -6.47 -10.77
C ALA A 45 -2.04 -6.91 -11.93
N HIS A 46 -1.51 -6.84 -13.15
CA HIS A 46 -2.20 -7.32 -14.36
C HIS A 46 -1.31 -8.19 -15.25
N ASN A 47 0.02 -8.12 -15.11
CA ASN A 47 0.98 -8.93 -15.86
C ASN A 47 2.37 -8.86 -15.21
N MET A 48 3.31 -9.70 -15.63
CA MET A 48 4.65 -9.77 -15.02
C MET A 48 5.64 -8.69 -15.49
N VAL A 49 5.25 -7.80 -16.40
CA VAL A 49 6.18 -6.87 -17.08
C VAL A 49 5.86 -5.41 -16.75
N GLN A 50 4.67 -4.95 -17.11
CA GLN A 50 4.25 -3.56 -16.96
C GLN A 50 3.60 -3.26 -15.61
N ARG A 51 2.90 -4.24 -15.04
CA ARG A 51 2.16 -4.14 -13.77
C ARG A 51 2.35 -5.41 -12.91
N PRO A 52 3.59 -5.74 -12.49
CA PRO A 52 3.86 -6.91 -11.66
C PRO A 52 3.34 -6.73 -10.23
N PRO A 53 3.26 -7.82 -9.43
CA PRO A 53 2.77 -7.76 -8.06
C PRO A 53 3.50 -6.79 -7.11
N GLN A 54 4.83 -6.80 -7.16
CA GLN A 54 5.71 -5.94 -6.34
C GLN A 54 5.43 -5.94 -4.82
N LEU A 55 4.89 -7.03 -4.26
CA LEU A 55 4.48 -7.07 -2.84
C LEU A 55 5.67 -7.02 -1.87
N ASP A 56 6.82 -7.60 -2.23
CA ASP A 56 8.02 -7.52 -1.39
C ASP A 56 8.58 -6.09 -1.31
N GLN A 57 8.60 -5.38 -2.45
CA GLN A 57 9.02 -3.97 -2.47
C GLN A 57 8.01 -3.09 -1.74
N LEU A 58 6.72 -3.40 -1.82
CA LEU A 58 5.66 -2.71 -1.10
C LEU A 58 5.79 -2.91 0.42
N ASP A 59 5.99 -4.14 0.89
CA ASP A 59 6.22 -4.45 2.30
C ASP A 59 7.43 -3.68 2.84
N LYS A 60 8.56 -3.73 2.13
CA LYS A 60 9.76 -2.96 2.47
C LYS A 60 9.46 -1.46 2.55
N ALA A 61 8.79 -0.90 1.55
CA ALA A 61 8.47 0.53 1.52
C ALA A 61 7.54 0.96 2.67
N LEU A 62 6.60 0.10 3.09
CA LEU A 62 5.72 0.36 4.21
C LEU A 62 6.47 0.30 5.55
N ARG A 63 7.28 -0.74 5.75
CA ARG A 63 8.09 -0.94 6.96
C ARG A 63 9.07 0.21 7.19
N ASP A 64 9.77 0.61 6.13
CA ASP A 64 10.82 1.63 6.20
C ASP A 64 10.26 3.05 6.48
N ARG A 65 9.02 3.34 6.05
CA ARG A 65 8.49 4.72 6.04
C ARG A 65 7.42 5.01 7.07
N TYR A 66 6.67 4.00 7.49
CA TYR A 66 5.57 4.17 8.42
C TYR A 66 5.85 3.36 9.69
N SER A 67 5.78 2.03 9.59
CA SER A 67 6.24 1.10 10.63
C SER A 67 5.99 -0.35 10.19
N PRO A 68 6.65 -1.33 10.84
CA PRO A 68 6.27 -2.75 10.73
C PRO A 68 4.79 -3.00 11.01
N ALA A 69 4.23 -2.35 12.03
CA ALA A 69 2.82 -2.51 12.40
C ALA A 69 1.87 -2.04 11.28
N ILE A 70 2.17 -0.91 10.62
CA ILE A 70 1.39 -0.45 9.46
C ILE A 70 1.50 -1.43 8.29
N ALA A 71 2.70 -1.95 8.03
CA ALA A 71 2.91 -2.93 6.96
C ALA A 71 2.09 -4.21 7.21
N ASP A 72 2.20 -4.78 8.43
CA ASP A 72 1.48 -6.00 8.81
C ASP A 72 -0.03 -5.78 8.82
N LEU A 73 -0.51 -4.63 9.31
CA LEU A 73 -1.93 -4.30 9.29
C LEU A 73 -2.49 -4.24 7.86
N LEU A 74 -1.85 -3.47 6.98
CA LEU A 74 -2.35 -3.20 5.62
C LEU A 74 -2.19 -4.40 4.67
N LEU A 75 -1.15 -5.21 4.84
CA LEU A 75 -0.84 -6.33 3.93
C LEU A 75 -1.33 -7.69 4.43
N ARG A 76 -1.53 -7.88 5.74
CA ARG A 76 -1.81 -9.20 6.34
C ARG A 76 -3.06 -9.18 7.21
N GLU A 77 -3.09 -8.38 8.27
CA GLU A 77 -4.17 -8.46 9.27
C GLU A 77 -5.53 -8.08 8.69
N ASN A 78 -5.60 -6.93 8.00
CA ASN A 78 -6.86 -6.46 7.43
C ASN A 78 -7.33 -7.33 6.26
N PRO A 79 -6.48 -7.74 5.30
CA PRO A 79 -6.87 -8.73 4.30
C PRO A 79 -7.38 -10.04 4.92
N GLN A 80 -6.69 -10.58 5.93
CA GLN A 80 -7.15 -11.79 6.62
C GLN A 80 -8.48 -11.58 7.33
N ALA A 81 -8.71 -10.42 7.95
CA ALA A 81 -9.99 -10.09 8.57
C ALA A 81 -11.14 -10.12 7.56
N VAL A 82 -10.94 -9.63 6.33
CA VAL A 82 -11.95 -9.72 5.26
C VAL A 82 -12.23 -11.18 4.88
N LEU A 83 -11.19 -12.00 4.76
CA LEU A 83 -11.35 -13.43 4.42
C LEU A 83 -12.06 -14.22 5.52
N ASP A 84 -11.89 -13.82 6.78
CA ASP A 84 -12.48 -14.46 7.94
C ASP A 84 -13.88 -13.90 8.31
N ASP A 85 -14.42 -12.96 7.54
CA ASP A 85 -15.65 -12.21 7.87
C ASP A 85 -15.58 -11.51 9.25
N ARG A 86 -14.42 -10.92 9.56
CA ARG A 86 -14.15 -10.17 10.80
C ARG A 86 -14.02 -8.67 10.53
N PRO A 87 -14.25 -7.81 11.55
CA PRO A 87 -14.06 -6.37 11.41
C PRO A 87 -12.63 -5.98 11.02
N VAL A 88 -12.52 -5.14 10.00
CA VAL A 88 -11.27 -4.51 9.55
C VAL A 88 -10.86 -3.39 10.51
N ARG A 89 -9.56 -3.34 10.85
CA ARG A 89 -8.99 -2.35 11.77
C ARG A 89 -8.50 -1.12 11.02
N ARG A 90 -8.56 0.04 11.67
CA ARG A 90 -7.90 1.24 11.15
C ARG A 90 -6.44 1.27 11.57
N PRO A 91 -5.56 1.82 10.71
CA PRO A 91 -4.21 2.16 11.14
C PRO A 91 -4.27 3.12 12.32
N GLN A 92 -3.21 3.11 13.12
CA GLN A 92 -2.94 4.13 14.12
C GLN A 92 -1.52 4.61 13.84
N ALA A 93 -1.38 5.51 12.86
CA ALA A 93 -0.11 6.13 12.57
C ALA A 93 0.23 7.08 13.73
N GLN A 94 1.23 6.71 14.54
CA GLN A 94 1.83 7.59 15.55
C GLN A 94 2.75 8.62 14.90
#